data_AF-A0A1A6C2M9-F1
#
_entry.id   AF-A0A1A6C2M9-F1
#
_cell.length_a   1.000
_cell.length_b   1.000
_cell.length_c   1.000
_cell.angle_alpha   90.00
_cell.angle_beta   90.00
_cell.angle_gamma   90.00
#
_symmetry.space_group_name_H-M   'P 1'
#
loop_
_entity.id
_entity.type
_entity.pdbx_description
1 polymer ?
#
loop_
_entity_poly.entity_id
_entity_poly.type
_entity_poly.pdbx_seq_one_letter_code
_entity_poly.pdbx_strand_id
1 'polypeptide(L)'
;MIIAIPMTEIRPGKLTDYPQLVAYDEFIGDRRQDFQAGGITVADQDGQIAVAYMHIESAAFLGWPLLARIRVHPEHRRCGLGLRLVEAAMHDARHPRLYATSEQSNIPMQTLLGRAGARP
;
A
#
# COMPACT_ATOMS: atom_id res chain seq x y z
N MET A 1 -18.09 16.39 22.82
CA MET A 1 -17.48 15.08 22.55
C MET A 1 -16.42 15.30 21.47
N ILE A 2 -15.14 15.34 21.84
CA ILE A 2 -14.04 15.47 20.87
C ILE A 2 -13.79 14.05 20.35
N ILE A 3 -14.09 13.80 19.08
CA ILE A 3 -13.73 12.54 18.43
C ILE A 3 -12.21 12.61 18.20
N ALA A 4 -11.45 11.78 18.92
CA ALA A 4 -10.03 11.62 18.62
C ALA A 4 -9.91 10.99 17.22
N ILE A 5 -9.31 11.70 16.28
CA ILE A 5 -9.00 11.16 14.96
C ILE A 5 -7.74 10.29 15.16
N PRO A 6 -7.80 8.98 14.88
CA PRO A 6 -6.64 8.11 15.04
C PRO A 6 -5.50 8.62 14.15
N MET A 7 -4.28 8.68 14.73
CA MET A 7 -3.13 9.16 13.99
C MET A 7 -2.66 8.04 13.08
N THR A 8 -2.67 8.27 11.77
CA THR A 8 -2.15 7.31 10.80
C THR A 8 -0.87 7.84 10.17
N GLU A 9 0.20 7.06 10.26
CA GLU A 9 1.51 7.32 9.66
C GLU A 9 1.72 6.41 8.45
N ILE A 10 2.31 6.94 7.36
CA ILE A 10 2.81 6.13 6.26
C ILE A 10 4.30 5.93 6.46
N ARG A 11 4.74 4.67 6.60
CA ARG A 11 6.13 4.34 6.93
C ARG A 11 6.62 3.08 6.20
N PRO A 12 7.94 2.89 6.07
CA PRO A 12 8.49 1.60 5.66
C PRO A 12 7.96 0.46 6.52
N GLY A 13 7.63 -0.66 5.87
CA GLY A 13 7.24 -1.88 6.55
C GLY A 13 8.42 -2.48 7.31
N LYS A 14 8.13 -3.05 8.47
CA LYS A 14 9.08 -3.81 9.29
C LYS A 14 8.65 -5.28 9.27
N LEU A 15 9.60 -6.20 9.42
CA LEU A 15 9.29 -7.64 9.47
C LEU A 15 8.30 -7.98 10.60
N THR A 16 8.27 -7.20 11.68
CA THR A 16 7.29 -7.31 12.77
C THR A 16 5.85 -6.98 12.36
N ASP A 17 5.63 -6.28 11.24
CA ASP A 17 4.30 -6.01 10.68
C ASP A 17 3.72 -7.26 9.98
N TYR A 18 4.59 -8.17 9.52
CA TYR A 18 4.20 -9.29 8.66
C TYR A 18 3.09 -10.20 9.26
N PRO A 19 3.12 -10.59 10.55
CA PRO A 19 2.02 -11.35 11.15
C PRO A 19 0.66 -10.65 11.03
N GLN A 20 0.63 -9.32 11.18
CA GLN A 20 -0.60 -8.54 11.06
C GLN A 20 -1.08 -8.49 9.60
N LEU A 21 -0.17 -8.31 8.64
CA LEU A 21 -0.54 -8.30 7.22
C LEU A 21 -1.13 -9.63 6.77
N VAL A 22 -0.55 -10.75 7.23
CA VAL A 22 -1.07 -12.11 6.98
C VAL A 22 -2.49 -12.28 7.53
N ALA A 23 -2.81 -11.65 8.67
CA ALA A 23 -4.12 -11.78 9.30
C ALA A 23 -5.28 -11.22 8.45
N TYR A 24 -5.03 -10.28 7.52
CA TYR A 24 -6.07 -9.67 6.67
C TYR A 24 -5.83 -9.80 5.16
N ASP A 25 -4.72 -10.42 4.76
CA ASP A 25 -4.40 -10.74 3.38
C ASP A 25 -3.95 -12.20 3.24
N GLU A 26 -4.94 -13.06 3.04
CA GLU A 26 -4.74 -14.50 2.82
C GLU A 26 -3.85 -14.80 1.59
N PHE A 27 -3.71 -13.86 0.66
CA PHE A 27 -2.93 -14.02 -0.58
C PHE A 27 -1.58 -13.32 -0.52
N ILE A 28 -1.14 -12.86 0.66
CA ILE A 28 0.10 -12.10 0.78
C ILE A 28 1.33 -12.91 0.32
N GLY A 29 1.37 -14.22 0.59
CA GLY A 29 2.52 -15.07 0.30
C GLY A 29 3.74 -14.70 1.16
N ASP A 30 4.88 -15.38 0.95
CA ASP A 30 6.13 -15.06 1.66
C ASP A 30 6.72 -13.73 1.17
N ARG A 31 6.75 -12.73 2.04
CA ARG A 31 7.21 -11.36 1.74
C ARG A 31 8.45 -10.95 2.51
N ARG A 32 9.15 -11.89 3.15
CA ARG A 32 10.32 -11.58 3.98
C ARG A 32 11.42 -10.85 3.19
N GLN A 33 11.65 -11.24 1.95
CA GLN A 33 12.62 -10.58 1.06
C GLN A 33 12.15 -9.17 0.66
N ASP A 34 10.86 -8.98 0.40
CA ASP A 34 10.30 -7.68 0.02
C ASP A 34 10.39 -6.66 1.17
N PHE A 35 10.21 -7.10 2.42
CA PHE A 35 10.49 -6.28 3.60
C PHE A 35 11.96 -5.88 3.69
N GLN A 36 12.88 -6.82 3.48
CA GLN A 36 14.32 -6.56 3.53
C GLN A 36 14.77 -5.61 2.40
N ALA A 37 14.19 -5.73 1.21
CA ALA A 37 14.46 -4.87 0.06
C ALA A 37 13.79 -3.48 0.16
N GLY A 38 12.94 -3.24 1.18
CA GLY A 38 12.21 -1.99 1.35
C GLY A 38 11.07 -1.80 0.34
N GLY A 39 10.58 -2.88 -0.27
CA GLY A 39 9.46 -2.86 -1.22
C GLY A 39 8.09 -2.73 -0.55
N ILE A 40 8.01 -2.95 0.78
CA ILE A 40 6.76 -2.87 1.54
C ILE A 40 6.67 -1.53 2.29
N THR A 41 5.58 -0.82 2.08
CA THR A 41 5.19 0.38 2.84
C THR A 41 3.87 0.12 3.54
N VAL A 42 3.72 0.54 4.79
CA VAL A 42 2.52 0.32 5.60
C VAL A 42 1.87 1.64 6.01
N ALA A 43 0.56 1.60 6.22
CA ALA A 43 -0.15 2.60 7.00
C ALA A 43 -0.29 2.07 8.43
N ASP A 44 0.42 2.73 9.35
CA ASP A 44 0.38 2.43 10.77
C ASP A 44 -0.67 3.30 11.45
N GLN A 45 -1.58 2.69 12.19
CA GLN A 45 -2.51 3.40 13.06
C GLN A 45 -2.04 3.28 14.51
N ASP A 46 -1.87 4.43 15.16
CA ASP A 46 -1.51 4.56 16.57
C ASP A 46 -0.15 3.92 16.96
N GLY A 47 0.76 3.79 16.00
CA GLY A 47 2.17 3.47 16.21
C GLY A 47 2.50 1.99 16.39
N GLN A 48 1.52 1.09 16.27
CA GLN A 48 1.71 -0.36 16.45
C GLN A 48 0.89 -1.26 15.51
N ILE A 49 -0.08 -0.74 14.76
CA ILE A 49 -0.99 -1.58 13.96
C ILE A 49 -0.88 -1.19 12.48
N ALA A 50 -0.26 -2.05 11.68
CA ALA A 50 -0.25 -1.93 10.23
C ALA A 50 -1.63 -2.29 9.64
N VAL A 51 -2.49 -1.29 9.46
CA VAL A 51 -3.89 -1.42 9.00
C VAL A 51 -4.04 -1.35 7.48
N ALA A 52 -2.97 -1.02 6.75
CA ALA A 52 -2.90 -1.15 5.31
C ALA A 52 -1.45 -1.34 4.87
N TYR A 53 -1.25 -1.89 3.68
CA TYR A 53 0.07 -1.96 3.09
C TYR A 53 0.02 -1.83 1.56
N MET A 54 1.18 -1.49 1.02
CA MET A 54 1.49 -1.45 -0.39
C MET A 54 2.80 -2.19 -0.63
N HIS A 55 2.87 -2.91 -1.74
CA HIS A 55 4.07 -3.57 -2.24
C HIS A 55 4.44 -3.00 -3.60
N ILE A 56 5.68 -2.51 -3.72
CA ILE A 56 6.28 -2.08 -4.98
C ILE A 56 7.40 -3.06 -5.34
N GLU A 57 7.25 -3.68 -6.51
CA GLU A 57 8.29 -4.52 -7.09
C GLU A 57 9.19 -3.65 -7.97
N SER A 58 10.49 -3.68 -7.67
CA SER A 58 11.49 -2.94 -8.45
C SER A 58 11.66 -3.59 -9.82
N ALA A 59 11.59 -2.79 -10.88
CA ALA A 59 11.82 -3.20 -12.27
C ALA A 59 10.88 -4.31 -12.83
N ALA A 60 9.71 -4.52 -12.23
CA ALA A 60 8.78 -5.57 -12.63
C ALA A 60 7.92 -5.27 -13.87
N PHE A 61 7.85 -4.01 -14.33
CA PHE A 61 7.12 -3.64 -15.54
C PHE A 61 8.02 -2.93 -16.54
N LEU A 62 8.54 -3.68 -17.52
CA LEU A 62 9.46 -3.16 -18.54
C LEU A 62 10.69 -2.44 -17.94
N GLY A 63 11.20 -2.95 -16.82
CA GLY A 63 12.31 -2.33 -16.08
C GLY A 63 11.89 -1.18 -15.17
N TRP A 64 10.61 -0.82 -15.12
CA TRP A 64 10.06 0.20 -14.22
C TRP A 64 9.43 -0.41 -12.95
N PRO A 65 9.36 0.36 -11.85
CA PRO A 65 8.63 -0.03 -10.65
C PRO A 65 7.15 -0.31 -10.93
N LEU A 66 6.64 -1.37 -10.29
CA LEU A 66 5.24 -1.77 -10.35
C LEU A 66 4.65 -1.75 -8.94
N LEU A 67 3.53 -1.04 -8.76
CA LEU A 67 2.62 -1.20 -7.64
C LEU A 67 1.94 -2.57 -7.78
N ALA A 68 2.62 -3.60 -7.27
CA ALA A 68 2.21 -5.00 -7.42
C ALA A 68 1.03 -5.34 -6.51
N ARG A 69 0.92 -4.67 -5.35
CA ARG A 69 -0.16 -4.93 -4.41
C ARG A 69 -0.48 -3.72 -3.55
N ILE A 70 -1.75 -3.56 -3.22
CA ILE A 70 -2.21 -2.65 -2.18
C ILE A 70 -3.42 -3.25 -1.48
N ARG A 71 -3.40 -3.25 -0.15
CA ARG A 71 -4.44 -3.84 0.68
C ARG A 71 -4.72 -2.96 1.88
N VAL A 72 -6.00 -2.84 2.21
CA VAL A 72 -6.47 -2.16 3.42
C VAL A 72 -7.26 -3.16 4.25
N HIS A 73 -6.95 -3.21 5.54
CA HIS A 73 -7.66 -4.01 6.53
C HIS A 73 -9.18 -3.77 6.39
N PRO A 74 -10.03 -4.80 6.35
CA PRO A 74 -11.46 -4.65 6.07
C PRO A 74 -12.17 -3.58 6.91
N GLU A 75 -11.86 -3.51 8.20
CA GLU A 75 -12.44 -2.56 9.15
C GLU A 75 -11.96 -1.11 8.96
N HIS A 76 -10.87 -0.93 8.20
CA HIS A 76 -10.25 0.37 7.93
C HIS A 76 -10.44 0.81 6.48
N ARG A 77 -11.33 0.15 5.73
CA ARG A 77 -11.63 0.54 4.34
C ARG A 77 -12.41 1.86 4.31
N ARG A 78 -12.35 2.52 3.15
CA ARG A 78 -13.09 3.75 2.84
C ARG A 78 -12.73 4.98 3.71
N CYS A 79 -11.64 4.95 4.47
CA CYS A 79 -11.10 6.11 5.19
C CYS A 79 -9.89 6.77 4.52
N GLY A 80 -9.56 6.40 3.27
CA GLY A 80 -8.52 7.07 2.47
C GLY A 80 -7.10 6.48 2.59
N LEU A 81 -6.88 5.44 3.40
CA LEU A 81 -5.56 4.83 3.58
C LEU A 81 -4.90 4.36 2.28
N GLY A 82 -5.68 3.74 1.39
CA GLY A 82 -5.16 3.30 0.09
C GLY A 82 -4.64 4.46 -0.75
N LEU A 83 -5.33 5.61 -0.73
CA LEU A 83 -4.90 6.79 -1.48
C LEU A 83 -3.60 7.35 -0.92
N ARG A 84 -3.52 7.47 0.41
CA ARG A 84 -2.31 7.96 1.09
C ARG A 84 -1.08 7.10 0.82
N LEU A 85 -1.25 5.77 0.73
CA LEU A 85 -0.16 4.86 0.35
C LEU A 85 0.33 5.13 -1.07
N VAL A 86 -0.59 5.26 -2.04
CA VAL A 86 -0.22 5.53 -3.44
C VAL A 86 0.43 6.90 -3.58
N GLU A 87 -0.11 7.93 -2.93
CA GLU A 87 0.49 9.27 -2.91
C GLU A 87 1.91 9.24 -2.34
N ALA A 88 2.14 8.51 -1.24
CA ALA A 88 3.48 8.35 -0.69
C ALA A 88 4.47 7.72 -1.69
N ALA A 89 4.02 6.74 -2.50
CA ALA A 89 4.85 6.18 -3.57
C ALA A 89 5.12 7.16 -4.72
N MET A 90 4.13 7.99 -5.07
CA MET A 90 4.27 8.98 -6.14
C MET A 90 5.21 10.12 -5.76
N HIS A 91 5.30 10.46 -4.47
CA HIS A 91 6.23 11.46 -3.96
C HIS A 91 7.63 10.90 -3.68
N ASP A 92 7.85 9.60 -3.87
CA ASP A 92 9.15 8.97 -3.72
C ASP A 92 10.02 9.24 -4.96
N ALA A 93 11.09 10.01 -4.78
CA ALA A 93 12.03 10.35 -5.83
C ALA A 93 12.71 9.13 -6.50
N ARG A 94 12.67 7.95 -5.86
CA ARG A 94 13.16 6.69 -6.44
C ARG A 94 12.28 6.19 -7.59
N HIS A 95 11.05 6.69 -7.70
CA HIS A 95 10.07 6.25 -8.69
C HIS A 95 9.72 7.40 -9.66
N PRO A 96 10.59 7.75 -10.62
CA PRO A 96 10.27 8.76 -11.64
C PRO A 96 9.06 8.36 -12.49
N ARG A 97 8.73 7.06 -12.50
CA ARG A 97 7.49 6.50 -13.01
C ARG A 97 7.11 5.28 -12.19
N LEU A 98 5.82 5.13 -11.91
CA LEU A 98 5.24 3.97 -11.24
C LEU A 98 4.10 3.44 -12.08
N TYR A 99 4.11 2.15 -12.35
CA TYR A 99 3.02 1.46 -13.05
C TYR A 99 2.14 0.72 -12.04
N ALA A 100 0.89 0.47 -12.42
CA ALA A 100 -0.04 -0.35 -11.66
C ALA A 100 -0.90 -1.13 -12.63
N THR A 101 -1.37 -2.31 -12.22
CA THR A 101 -2.37 -3.08 -12.96
C THR A 101 -3.56 -3.36 -12.06
N SER A 102 -4.73 -3.53 -12.67
CA SER A 102 -5.93 -3.92 -11.98
C SER A 102 -6.88 -4.58 -12.95
N GLU A 103 -7.60 -5.59 -12.48
CA GLU A 103 -8.72 -6.17 -13.23
C GLU A 103 -9.73 -5.09 -13.63
N GLN A 104 -10.32 -5.24 -14.82
CA GLN A 104 -11.34 -4.32 -15.34
C GLN A 104 -12.56 -4.26 -14.41
N SER A 105 -12.91 -5.38 -13.78
CA SER A 105 -14.03 -5.50 -12.84
C SER A 105 -13.73 -4.90 -11.46
N ASN A 106 -12.48 -4.59 -11.13
CA ASN A 106 -12.08 -4.05 -9.83
C ASN A 106 -12.26 -2.52 -9.78
N ILE A 107 -13.52 -2.09 -9.84
CA ILE A 107 -13.93 -0.68 -9.79
C ILE A 107 -13.34 0.08 -8.59
N PRO A 108 -13.25 -0.48 -7.37
CA PRO A 108 -12.61 0.19 -6.24
C PRO A 108 -11.15 0.57 -6.50
N MET A 109 -10.38 -0.34 -7.12
CA MET A 109 -8.98 -0.08 -7.47
C MET A 109 -8.86 0.94 -8.60
N GLN A 110 -9.68 0.82 -9.65
CA GLN A 110 -9.71 1.81 -10.75
C GLN A 110 -10.00 3.22 -10.22
N THR A 111 -10.95 3.33 -9.29
CA THR A 111 -11.29 4.61 -8.63
C THR A 111 -10.12 5.14 -7.79
N LEU A 112 -9.47 4.25 -7.02
CA LEU A 112 -8.31 4.61 -6.21
C LEU A 112 -7.16 5.15 -7.08
N LEU A 113 -6.79 4.42 -8.14
CA LEU A 113 -5.71 4.80 -9.05
C LEU A 113 -6.04 6.11 -9.78
N GLY A 114 -7.27 6.27 -10.27
CA GLY A 114 -7.72 7.51 -10.90
C GLY A 114 -7.66 8.72 -9.95
N ARG A 115 -8.01 8.55 -8.67
CA ARG A 115 -7.88 9.60 -7.65
C ARG A 115 -6.43 9.96 -7.35
N ALA A 116 -5.53 8.99 -7.41
CA ALA A 116 -4.09 9.22 -7.32
C ALA A 116 -3.50 9.90 -8.58
N GLY A 117 -4.29 10.06 -9.66
CA GLY A 117 -3.84 10.69 -10.90
C GLY A 117 -3.24 9.72 -11.92
N ALA A 118 -3.41 8.41 -11.73
CA ALA A 118 -3.04 7.42 -12.74
C ALA A 118 -3.84 7.64 -14.03
N ARG A 119 -3.23 7.31 -15.16
CA ARG A 119 -3.84 7.38 -16.49
C ARG A 119 -3.79 5.99 -17.15
N PRO A 120 -4.87 5.56 -17.82
CA PRO A 120 -4.90 4.29 -18.55
C PRO A 120 -3.88 4.23 -19.69
#